data_AF-A0A2R6QRJ6-F1
#
_entry.id   AF-A0A2R6QRJ6-F1
#
_cell.length_a   1.000
_cell.length_b   1.000
_cell.length_c   1.000
_cell.angle_alpha   90.00
_cell.angle_beta   90.00
_cell.angle_gamma   90.00
#
_symmetry.space_group_name_H-M   'P 1'
#
loop_
_entity.id
_entity.type
_entity.pdbx_description
1 polymer ?
#
loop_
_entity_poly.entity_id
_entity_poly.type
_entity_poly.pdbx_seq_one_letter_code
_entity_poly.pdbx_strand_id
1 'polypeptide(L)'
;MEPFSEDGERSVRAYGIYPNASFFNHDCLPNACRFDYVDASDAGDFNTNIIVRVIHDGPQRREICLGYFPVNLNYSERQRRLKENYMLRLLEGSLQG
;
A
#
# COMPACT_ATOMS: atom_id res chain seq x y z
N MET A 1 5.86 -2.32 17.21
CA MET A 1 5.79 -1.11 16.35
C MET A 1 6.70 -0.07 16.97
N GLU A 2 7.76 0.32 16.28
CA GLU A 2 8.57 1.47 16.70
C GLU A 2 7.70 2.74 16.82
N PRO A 3 8.03 3.64 17.76
CA PRO A 3 7.30 4.88 17.93
C PRO A 3 7.40 5.74 16.67
N PHE A 4 6.40 6.61 16.50
CA PHE A 4 6.46 7.69 15.53
C PHE A 4 7.70 8.57 15.78
N SER A 5 8.27 9.17 14.74
CA SER A 5 9.26 10.24 14.88
C SER A 5 8.70 11.38 15.73
N GLU A 6 9.55 12.32 16.18
CA GLU A 6 9.11 13.52 16.91
C GLU A 6 8.03 14.31 16.14
N ASP A 7 8.01 14.17 14.80
CA ASP A 7 7.02 14.77 13.89
C ASP A 7 5.74 13.93 13.72
N GLY A 8 5.60 12.80 14.41
CA GLY A 8 4.44 11.92 14.30
C GLY A 8 4.42 11.03 13.05
N GLU A 9 5.52 10.96 12.29
CA GLU A 9 5.63 10.11 11.10
C GLU A 9 6.18 8.72 11.44
N ARG A 10 5.71 7.69 10.73
CA ARG A 10 6.21 6.34 10.93
C ARG A 10 7.59 6.22 10.28
N SER A 11 8.63 5.97 11.07
CA SER A 11 9.99 5.75 10.56
C SER A 11 10.04 4.49 9.67
N VAL A 12 10.76 4.59 8.55
CA VAL A 12 11.04 3.42 7.70
C VAL A 12 12.17 2.62 8.35
N ARG A 13 11.86 1.40 8.79
CA ARG A 13 12.82 0.52 9.49
C ARG A 13 13.73 -0.25 8.54
N ALA A 14 13.19 -0.69 7.41
CA ALA A 14 13.89 -1.50 6.42
C ALA A 14 13.15 -1.48 5.08
N TYR A 15 13.82 -2.00 4.05
CA TYR A 15 13.25 -2.26 2.73
C TYR A 15 13.33 -3.76 2.41
N GLY A 16 12.32 -4.26 1.69
CA GLY A 16 12.24 -5.66 1.28
C GLY A 16 11.68 -5.79 -0.13
N ILE A 17 12.11 -6.82 -0.85
CA ILE A 17 11.65 -7.11 -2.22
C ILE A 17 10.71 -8.31 -2.15
N TYR A 18 9.47 -8.11 -2.61
CA TYR A 18 8.42 -9.14 -2.63
C TYR A 18 7.90 -9.33 -4.06
N PRO A 19 8.54 -10.18 -4.88
CA PRO A 19 8.22 -10.29 -6.31
C PRO A 19 6.73 -10.55 -6.59
N ASN A 20 6.09 -11.40 -5.79
CA ASN A 20 4.67 -11.70 -5.95
C ASN A 20 3.75 -10.52 -5.61
N ALA A 21 4.12 -9.69 -4.63
CA ALA A 21 3.31 -8.53 -4.27
C ALA A 21 3.51 -7.35 -5.23
N SER A 22 4.60 -7.33 -6.00
CA SER A 22 4.81 -6.31 -7.04
C SER A 22 3.80 -6.38 -8.19
N PHE A 23 3.00 -7.45 -8.29
CA PHE A 23 1.92 -7.56 -9.27
C PHE A 23 0.66 -6.77 -8.89
N PHE A 24 0.49 -6.36 -7.64
CA PHE A 24 -0.66 -5.54 -7.25
C PHE A 24 -0.53 -4.14 -7.82
N ASN A 25 -1.50 -3.71 -8.63
CA ASN A 25 -1.56 -2.37 -9.17
C ASN A 25 -1.99 -1.33 -8.13
N HIS A 26 -1.79 -0.05 -8.48
CA HIS A 26 -2.21 1.07 -7.66
C HIS A 26 -3.68 1.45 -7.91
N ASP A 27 -4.42 1.69 -6.83
CA ASP A 27 -5.66 2.47 -6.85
C ASP A 27 -5.61 3.53 -5.73
N CYS A 28 -6.14 4.72 -6.00
CA CYS A 28 -6.30 5.78 -5.00
C CYS A 28 -7.36 5.43 -3.94
N LEU A 29 -8.30 4.54 -4.29
CA LEU A 29 -9.30 3.94 -3.40
C LEU A 29 -9.10 2.41 -3.38
N PRO A 30 -8.01 1.92 -2.76
CA PRO A 30 -7.64 0.50 -2.84
C PRO A 30 -8.65 -0.40 -2.14
N ASN A 31 -8.84 -1.61 -2.66
CA ASN A 31 -9.73 -2.62 -2.10
C ASN A 31 -9.00 -3.67 -1.26
N ALA A 32 -7.67 -3.59 -1.15
CA ALA A 32 -6.87 -4.37 -0.24
C ALA A 32 -5.82 -3.52 0.47
N CYS A 33 -5.36 -4.00 1.63
CA CYS A 33 -4.33 -3.36 2.44
C CYS A 33 -3.26 -4.35 2.88
N ARG A 34 -2.03 -3.86 3.00
CA ARG A 34 -0.88 -4.59 3.52
C ARG A 34 -0.82 -4.44 5.05
N PHE A 35 -0.61 -5.55 5.73
CA PHE A 35 -0.42 -5.64 7.16
C PHE A 35 0.96 -6.22 7.44
N ASP A 36 1.75 -5.50 8.24
CA ASP A 36 3.10 -5.89 8.63
C ASP A 36 3.15 -6.24 10.11
N TYR A 37 3.65 -7.44 10.39
CA TYR A 37 3.77 -7.97 11.75
C TYR A 37 5.25 -8.19 12.09
N VAL A 38 6.06 -7.12 11.98
CA VAL A 38 7.53 -7.19 12.04
C VAL A 38 8.08 -7.52 13.45
N ASP A 39 7.28 -7.27 14.49
CA ASP A 39 7.68 -7.46 15.89
C ASP A 39 6.79 -8.51 16.61
N ALA A 40 6.18 -9.44 15.87
CA ALA A 40 5.31 -10.43 16.47
C ALA A 40 6.16 -11.51 17.18
N SER A 41 6.04 -11.59 18.51
CA SER A 41 6.77 -12.56 19.36
C SER A 41 6.56 -14.01 18.91
N ASP A 42 5.38 -14.29 18.38
CA ASP A 42 4.94 -15.65 18.04
C ASP A 42 5.12 -15.95 16.54
N ALA A 43 5.67 -15.02 15.76
CA ALA A 43 5.80 -15.17 14.31
C ALA A 43 7.03 -15.96 13.87
N GLY A 44 7.95 -16.33 14.77
CA GLY A 44 9.19 -17.03 14.39
C GLY A 44 9.91 -16.31 13.24
N ASP A 45 10.18 -17.03 12.15
CA ASP A 45 10.85 -16.50 10.95
C ASP A 45 9.92 -15.70 10.01
N PHE A 46 8.63 -15.56 10.33
CA PHE A 46 7.61 -14.90 9.49
C PHE A 46 7.47 -13.40 9.75
N ASN A 47 8.34 -12.79 10.56
CA ASN A 47 8.34 -11.34 10.82
C ASN A 47 8.62 -10.50 9.55
N THR A 48 9.17 -11.12 8.50
CA THR A 48 9.37 -10.47 7.19
C THR A 48 8.24 -10.74 6.21
N ASN A 49 7.22 -11.51 6.58
CA ASN A 49 6.08 -11.75 5.70
C ASN A 49 5.21 -10.49 5.59
N ILE A 50 4.73 -10.22 4.38
CA ILE A 50 3.67 -9.25 4.14
C ILE A 50 2.34 -9.99 4.02
N ILE A 51 1.31 -9.47 4.69
CA ILE A 51 -0.04 -10.02 4.60
C ILE A 51 -0.93 -9.01 3.89
N VAL A 52 -1.46 -9.38 2.72
CA VAL A 52 -2.42 -8.55 1.98
C VAL A 52 -3.82 -9.06 2.23
N ARG A 53 -4.72 -8.19 2.69
CA ARG A 53 -6.12 -8.52 2.97
C ARG A 53 -7.04 -7.58 2.22
N VAL A 54 -8.09 -8.14 1.62
CA VAL A 54 -9.21 -7.37 1.08
C VAL A 54 -9.94 -6.68 2.23
N ILE A 55 -10.28 -5.40 2.07
CA ILE A 55 -10.87 -4.57 3.14
C ILE A 55 -12.39 -4.46 3.06
N HIS A 56 -13.00 -4.84 1.94
CA HIS A 56 -14.45 -4.89 1.77
C HIS A 56 -14.82 -5.92 0.69
N ASP A 57 -16.04 -6.44 0.73
CA ASP A 57 -16.52 -7.34 -0.31
C ASP A 57 -16.54 -6.65 -1.69
N GLY A 58 -16.34 -7.44 -2.74
CA GLY A 58 -16.33 -6.97 -4.12
C GLY A 58 -16.80 -8.04 -5.08
N PRO A 59 -17.21 -7.66 -6.31
CA PRO A 59 -17.62 -8.63 -7.29
C PRO A 59 -16.45 -9.54 -7.70
N GLN A 60 -16.77 -10.76 -8.09
CA GLN A 60 -15.78 -11.68 -8.64
C GLN A 60 -15.07 -11.05 -9.84
N ARG A 61 -13.78 -11.35 -10.00
CA ARG A 61 -12.90 -10.81 -11.07
C ARG A 61 -12.57 -9.32 -10.95
N ARG A 62 -13.03 -8.63 -9.89
CA ARG A 62 -12.48 -7.31 -9.58
C ARG A 62 -10.98 -7.45 -9.30
N GLU A 63 -10.20 -6.60 -9.96
CA GLU A 63 -8.76 -6.51 -9.70
C GLU A 63 -8.50 -6.11 -8.24
N ILE A 64 -7.50 -6.72 -7.62
CA ILE A 64 -7.05 -6.36 -6.28
C ILE A 64 -5.96 -5.29 -6.41
N CYS A 65 -6.20 -4.13 -5.83
CA CYS A 65 -5.30 -2.98 -5.91
C CYS A 65 -4.88 -2.52 -4.51
N LEU A 66 -3.64 -2.03 -4.40
CA LEU A 66 -3.06 -1.45 -3.19
C LEU A 66 -2.88 0.06 -3.33
N GLY A 67 -2.85 0.76 -2.20
CA GLY A 67 -2.34 2.12 -2.14
C GLY A 67 -0.81 2.10 -2.13
N TYR A 68 -0.15 2.64 -3.15
CA TYR A 68 1.32 2.75 -3.17
C TYR A 68 1.83 3.86 -2.24
N PHE A 69 0.96 4.81 -1.91
CA PHE A 69 1.21 5.93 -1.01
C PHE A 69 -0.06 6.22 -0.17
N PRO A 70 0.04 7.06 0.87
CA PRO A 70 -1.10 7.42 1.71
C PRO A 70 -2.29 7.95 0.90
N VAL A 71 -3.50 7.49 1.24
CA VAL A 71 -4.74 7.83 0.51
C VAL A 71 -5.18 9.29 0.70
N ASN A 72 -4.66 9.98 1.71
CA ASN A 72 -5.03 11.36 2.07
C ASN A 72 -4.31 12.45 1.25
N LEU A 73 -3.51 12.09 0.25
CA LEU A 73 -2.87 13.04 -0.65
C LEU A 73 -3.89 13.64 -1.63
N ASN A 74 -3.76 14.92 -1.98
CA ASN A 74 -4.61 15.54 -3.01
C ASN A 74 -4.29 15.00 -4.42
N TYR A 75 -5.19 15.20 -5.39
CA TYR A 75 -5.06 14.63 -6.74
C TYR A 75 -3.75 15.02 -7.46
N SER A 76 -3.36 16.30 -7.40
CA SER A 76 -2.14 16.79 -8.05
C SER A 76 -0.90 16.09 -7.50
N GLU A 77 -0.85 15.90 -6.18
CA GLU A 77 0.26 15.19 -5.51
C GLU A 77 0.27 13.70 -5.85
N ARG A 78 -0.91 13.06 -5.94
CA ARG A 78 -1.01 11.65 -6.37
C ARG A 78 -0.49 11.46 -7.80
N GLN A 79 -0.90 12.33 -8.73
CA GLN A 79 -0.42 12.30 -10.12
C GLN A 79 1.09 12.53 -10.22
N ARG A 80 1.62 13.49 -9.46
CA ARG A 80 3.05 13.78 -9.40
C ARG A 80 3.85 12.54 -8.95
N ARG A 81 3.47 11.92 -7.83
CA ARG A 81 4.14 10.72 -7.29
C ARG A 81 4.07 9.54 -8.25
N LEU A 82 2.93 9.30 -8.89
CA LEU A 82 2.79 8.21 -9.85
C LEU A 82 3.70 8.40 -11.06
N LYS A 83 3.79 9.62 -11.57
CA LYS A 83 4.65 9.93 -12.70
C LYS A 83 6.13 9.81 -12.34
N GLU A 84 6.54 10.37 -11.21
CA GLU A 84 7.96 10.44 -10.82
C GLU A 84 8.51 9.11 -10.31
N ASN A 85 7.73 8.35 -9.53
CA ASN A 85 8.23 7.15 -8.86
C ASN A 85 7.83 5.84 -9.55
N TYR A 86 6.74 5.85 -10.32
CA TYR A 86 6.17 4.63 -10.90
C TYR A 86 5.99 4.71 -12.42
N MET A 87 6.24 5.87 -13.05
CA MET A 87 6.01 6.10 -14.47
C MET A 87 4.55 5.83 -14.90
N LEU A 88 3.59 6.04 -13.98
CA LEU A 88 2.16 5.83 -14.17
C LEU A 88 1.39 7.16 -14.22
N ARG A 89 0.16 7.13 -14.73
CA ARG A 89 -0.80 8.23 -14.71
C ARG A 89 -2.17 7.70 -14.27
N LEU A 90 -2.86 8.39 -13.35
CA LEU A 90 -4.24 8.00 -13.03
C LEU A 90 -5.14 8.29 -14.22
N LEU A 91 -6.02 7.34 -14.53
CA LEU A 91 -7.09 7.51 -15.51
C LEU A 91 -8.24 8.31 -14.90
N GLU A 92 -8.81 9.22 -15.69
CA GLU A 92 -10.00 9.99 -15.33
C GLU A 92 -11.18 9.00 -15.16
N GLY A 93 -11.59 8.77 -13.91
CA GLY A 93 -12.59 7.76 -13.55
C GLY A 93 -12.29 7.01 -12.24
N SER A 94 -11.03 6.99 -11.81
CA SER A 94 -10.55 6.41 -10.53
C SER A 94 -10.98 7.18 -9.26
N LEU A 95 -11.92 8.11 -9.40
CA LEU A 95 -12.50 8.92 -8.31
C LEU A 95 -14.00 8.65 -8.08
N GLN A 96 -14.62 7.79 -8.89
CA GLN A 96 -16.03 7.40 -8.71
C GLN A 96 -16.10 6.09 -7.92
N GLY A 97 -15.92 6.23 -6.61
CA GLY A 97 -16.35 5.26 -5.60
C GLY A 97 -17.56 5.80 -4.87
#